data_AF-A0A9Q1B5L5-F1
#
_entry.id   AF-A0A9Q1B5L5-F1
#
_cell.length_a   1.000
_cell.length_b   1.000
_cell.length_c   1.000
_cell.angle_alpha   90.00
_cell.angle_beta   90.00
_cell.angle_gamma   90.00
#
_symmetry.space_group_name_H-M   'P 1'
#
loop_
_entity.id
_entity.type
_entity.pdbx_description
1 polymer ?
#
loop_
_entity_poly.entity_id
_entity_poly.type
_entity_poly.pdbx_seq_one_letter_code
_entity_poly.pdbx_strand_id
1 'polypeptide(L)'
;MDDGRIPKDLLYGELIQGKRPRGRPELWYKDICKRDLKALGMDLNRWETLTSDRTVWRQEIQHGLHKFEEAFVQQAEKKRQAWKQRNLRTGQETEYICPQC
;
A
#
# COMPACT_ATOMS: atom_id res chain seq x y z
N MET A 1 12.01 40.97 -0.19
CA MET A 1 10.56 41.20 -0.30
C MET A 1 10.08 41.63 1.06
N ASP A 2 9.59 42.86 1.19
CA ASP A 2 9.07 43.38 2.46
C ASP A 2 7.82 42.62 2.90
N ASP A 3 7.59 42.52 4.21
CA ASP A 3 6.39 41.91 4.80
C ASP A 3 5.13 42.73 4.48
N GLY A 4 3.98 42.07 4.29
CA GLY A 4 2.70 42.71 3.94
C GLY A 4 2.47 42.93 2.44
N ARG A 5 3.35 42.40 1.57
CA ARG A 5 3.12 42.37 0.12
C ARG A 5 2.30 41.15 -0.27
N ILE A 6 1.20 41.37 -0.99
CA ILE A 6 0.28 40.33 -1.46
C ILE A 6 1.01 39.11 -2.09
N PRO A 7 2.02 39.25 -2.96
CA PRO A 7 2.73 38.09 -3.52
C PRO A 7 3.50 37.28 -2.48
N LYS A 8 4.05 37.93 -1.45
CA LYS A 8 4.76 37.27 -0.34
C LYS A 8 3.75 36.56 0.56
N ASP A 9 2.68 37.24 0.94
CA ASP A 9 1.66 36.68 1.82
C ASP A 9 0.93 35.50 1.16
N LEU A 10 0.71 35.56 -0.17
CA LEU A 10 0.16 34.45 -0.94
C LEU A 10 1.12 33.25 -1.01
N LEU A 11 2.42 33.49 -1.23
CA LEU A 11 3.42 32.43 -1.35
C LEU A 11 3.72 31.74 0.00
N TYR A 12 3.64 32.49 1.10
CA TYR A 12 4.01 32.02 2.44
C TYR A 12 2.80 31.81 3.37
N GLY A 13 1.57 32.09 2.94
CA GLY A 13 0.36 32.01 3.77
C GLY A 13 0.15 30.66 4.45
N GLU A 14 0.44 29.56 3.75
CA GLU A 14 0.38 28.20 4.32
C GLU A 14 1.62 27.82 5.15
N LEU A 15 2.74 28.54 4.98
CA LEU A 15 4.01 28.27 5.66
C LEU A 15 4.13 28.91 7.05
N ILE A 16 3.34 29.95 7.34
CA ILE A 16 3.46 30.73 8.59
C ILE A 16 3.00 29.91 9.80
N GLN A 17 1.99 29.04 9.65
CA GLN A 17 1.47 28.20 10.73
C GLN A 17 1.53 26.69 10.45
N GLY A 18 1.83 26.28 9.22
CA GLY A 18 1.85 24.87 8.79
C GLY A 18 3.25 24.35 8.45
N LYS A 19 3.56 23.11 8.85
CA LYS A 19 4.67 22.36 8.24
C LYS A 19 4.20 21.81 6.89
N ARG A 20 5.00 22.01 5.84
CA ARG A 20 4.80 21.25 4.59
C ARG A 20 4.75 19.76 4.91
N PRO A 21 3.84 18.98 4.31
CA PRO A 21 3.84 17.53 4.46
C PRO A 21 5.22 17.02 4.03
N ARG A 22 5.99 16.53 5.00
CA ARG A 22 7.27 15.86 4.75
C ARG A 22 6.94 14.43 4.41
N GLY A 23 6.98 14.11 3.13
CA GLY A 23 6.63 12.79 2.62
C GLY A 23 7.08 12.61 1.18
N ARG A 24 6.87 11.40 0.66
CA ARG A 24 7.11 11.12 -0.75
C ARG A 24 6.09 11.91 -1.59
N PRO A 25 6.50 12.55 -2.68
CA PRO A 25 5.57 13.12 -3.65
C PRO A 25 4.52 12.09 -4.09
N GLU A 26 3.34 12.56 -4.46
CA GLU A 26 2.33 11.67 -5.04
C GLU A 26 2.90 10.92 -6.24
N LEU A 27 2.55 9.64 -6.35
CA LEU A 27 2.94 8.83 -7.49
C LEU A 27 2.35 9.43 -8.74
N TRP A 28 3.18 9.58 -9.77
CA TRP A 28 2.67 9.86 -11.10
C TRP A 28 1.85 8.68 -11.61
N TYR A 29 0.85 8.96 -12.44
CA TYR A 29 -0.05 7.96 -13.01
C TYR A 29 0.70 6.76 -13.62
N LYS A 30 1.77 7.03 -14.38
CA LYS A 30 2.64 6.01 -14.97
C LYS A 30 3.25 5.07 -13.93
N ASP A 31 3.65 5.61 -12.78
CA ASP A 31 4.27 4.83 -11.72
C ASP A 31 3.24 3.99 -10.96
N ILE A 32 1.99 4.46 -10.84
CA ILE A 32 0.86 3.68 -10.34
C ILE A 32 0.63 2.48 -11.26
N CYS A 33 0.51 2.71 -12.57
CA CYS A 33 0.34 1.62 -13.54
C CYS A 33 1.47 0.60 -13.44
N LYS A 34 2.74 1.02 -13.44
CA LYS A 34 3.89 0.11 -13.31
C LYS A 34 3.87 -0.70 -12.01
N ARG A 35 3.51 -0.06 -10.89
CA ARG A 35 3.39 -0.75 -9.59
C ARG A 35 2.32 -1.84 -9.67
N ASP A 36 1.17 -1.53 -10.23
CA ASP A 36 0.05 -2.47 -10.30
C ASP A 36 0.36 -3.61 -11.27
N LEU A 37 0.94 -3.32 -12.44
CA LEU A 37 1.40 -4.36 -13.38
C LEU A 37 2.44 -5.31 -12.74
N LYS A 38 3.36 -4.76 -11.94
CA LYS A 38 4.33 -5.57 -11.19
C LYS A 38 3.65 -6.44 -10.12
N ALA A 39 2.62 -5.93 -9.44
CA ALA A 39 1.86 -6.69 -8.45
C ALA A 39 1.11 -7.87 -9.09
N LEU A 40 0.70 -7.73 -10.35
CA LEU A 40 0.08 -8.80 -11.15
C LEU A 40 1.11 -9.79 -11.72
N GLY A 41 2.41 -9.59 -11.48
CA GLY A 41 3.47 -10.49 -11.93
C GLY A 41 3.85 -10.34 -13.42
N MET A 42 3.49 -9.23 -14.06
CA MET A 42 3.86 -8.95 -15.45
C MET A 42 5.26 -8.35 -15.59
N ASP A 43 5.93 -8.67 -16.70
CA ASP A 43 7.22 -8.10 -17.06
C ASP A 43 7.07 -6.67 -17.62
N LEU A 44 7.64 -5.70 -16.89
CA LEU A 44 7.65 -4.29 -17.25
C LEU A 44 8.53 -3.96 -18.47
N ASN A 45 9.32 -4.91 -18.99
CA ASN A 45 10.05 -4.73 -20.23
C ASN A 45 9.24 -5.18 -21.47
N ARG A 46 8.23 -6.04 -21.28
CA ARG A 46 7.47 -6.66 -22.37
C ARG A 46 6.02 -6.17 -22.47
N TRP A 47 5.54 -5.41 -21.49
CA TRP A 47 4.14 -4.94 -21.45
C TRP A 47 3.74 -4.11 -22.67
N GLU A 48 4.61 -3.26 -23.23
CA GLU A 48 4.29 -2.45 -24.42
C GLU A 48 3.99 -3.35 -25.64
N THR A 49 4.79 -4.39 -25.83
CA THR A 49 4.56 -5.38 -26.89
C THR A 49 3.27 -6.16 -26.66
N LEU A 50 2.99 -6.55 -25.41
CA LEU A 50 1.75 -7.27 -25.06
C LEU A 50 0.50 -6.40 -25.24
N THR A 51 0.58 -5.09 -24.97
CA THR A 51 -0.55 -4.17 -25.16
C THR A 51 -0.91 -3.93 -26.62
N SER A 52 -0.02 -4.29 -27.56
CA SER A 52 -0.29 -4.16 -29.00
C SER A 52 -1.43 -5.07 -29.45
N ASP A 53 -1.57 -6.25 -28.82
CA ASP A 53 -2.74 -7.11 -28.99
C ASP A 53 -3.67 -6.95 -27.78
N ARG A 54 -4.81 -6.29 -28.00
CA ARG A 54 -5.79 -6.02 -26.96
C ARG A 54 -6.40 -7.29 -26.34
N THR A 55 -6.49 -8.38 -27.12
CA THR A 55 -7.09 -9.64 -26.65
C THR A 55 -6.15 -10.35 -25.69
N VAL A 56 -4.89 -10.51 -26.08
CA VAL A 56 -3.82 -11.06 -25.25
C VAL A 56 -3.64 -10.23 -23.99
N TRP A 57 -3.62 -8.89 -24.12
CA TRP A 57 -3.54 -7.99 -22.98
C TRP A 57 -4.64 -8.22 -21.94
N ARG A 58 -5.89 -8.34 -22.39
CA ARG A 58 -7.03 -8.56 -21.47
C ARG A 58 -6.90 -9.90 -20.75
N GLN A 59 -6.50 -10.96 -21.46
CA GLN A 59 -6.33 -12.29 -20.89
C GLN A 59 -5.23 -12.31 -19.81
N GLU A 60 -4.07 -11.74 -20.11
CA GLU A 60 -2.94 -11.66 -19.16
C GLU A 60 -3.30 -10.86 -17.91
N ILE A 61 -4.00 -9.73 -18.07
CA ILE A 61 -4.47 -8.92 -16.94
C ILE A 61 -5.44 -9.71 -16.07
N GLN A 62 -6.42 -10.41 -16.68
CA GLN A 62 -7.39 -11.19 -15.94
C GLN A 62 -6.73 -12.35 -15.18
N HIS A 63 -5.76 -13.02 -15.81
CA HIS A 63 -4.99 -14.08 -15.17
C HIS A 63 -4.14 -13.57 -14.01
N GLY A 64 -3.46 -12.43 -14.20
CA GLY A 64 -2.69 -11.77 -13.16
C GLY A 64 -3.57 -11.34 -11.98
N LEU A 65 -4.77 -10.81 -12.26
CA LEU A 65 -5.73 -10.40 -11.23
C LEU A 65 -6.22 -11.59 -10.40
N HIS A 66 -6.59 -12.70 -11.05
CA HIS A 66 -7.02 -13.90 -10.34
C HIS A 66 -5.96 -14.41 -9.38
N LYS A 67 -4.70 -14.52 -9.83
CA LYS A 67 -3.58 -14.93 -8.99
C LYS A 67 -3.33 -13.97 -7.82
N PHE A 68 -3.44 -12.66 -8.09
CA PHE A 68 -3.27 -11.64 -7.07
C PHE A 68 -4.35 -11.74 -6.00
N GLU A 69 -5.62 -11.91 -6.41
CA GLU A 69 -6.76 -12.08 -5.51
C GLU A 69 -6.62 -13.35 -4.65
N GLU A 70 -6.26 -14.48 -5.25
CA GLU A 70 -5.98 -15.72 -4.53
C GLU A 70 -4.89 -15.52 -3.47
N ALA A 71 -3.76 -14.93 -3.84
CA ALA A 71 -2.66 -14.65 -2.92
C ALA A 71 -3.08 -13.69 -1.80
N PHE A 72 -3.89 -12.68 -2.13
CA PHE A 72 -4.41 -11.70 -1.18
C PHE A 72 -5.33 -12.36 -0.15
N VAL A 73 -6.27 -13.19 -0.60
CA VAL A 73 -7.18 -13.96 0.28
C VAL A 73 -6.39 -14.90 1.18
N GLN A 74 -5.47 -15.69 0.61
CA GLN A 74 -4.63 -16.60 1.40
C GLN A 74 -3.82 -15.85 2.46
N GLN A 75 -3.28 -14.67 2.13
CA GLN A 75 -2.53 -13.86 3.08
C GLN A 75 -3.45 -13.33 4.20
N ALA A 76 -4.68 -12.93 3.88
CA ALA A 76 -5.66 -12.50 4.87
C ALA A 76 -6.07 -13.67 5.80
N GLU A 77 -6.26 -14.86 5.26
CA GLU A 77 -6.56 -16.07 6.03
C GLU A 77 -5.41 -16.45 6.96
N LYS A 78 -4.16 -16.45 6.47
CA LYS A 78 -2.96 -16.70 7.29
C LYS A 78 -2.89 -15.74 8.48
N LYS A 79 -3.13 -14.44 8.24
CA LYS A 79 -3.17 -13.43 9.30
C LYS A 79 -4.28 -13.72 10.31
N ARG A 80 -5.47 -14.08 9.84
CA ARG A 80 -6.62 -14.43 10.70
C ARG A 80 -6.32 -15.66 11.56
N GLN A 81 -5.72 -16.70 11.00
CA GLN A 81 -5.31 -17.89 11.73
C GLN A 81 -4.24 -17.55 12.79
N ALA A 82 -3.20 -16.78 12.43
CA ALA A 82 -2.17 -16.36 13.36
C ALA A 82 -2.75 -15.57 14.55
N TRP A 83 -3.73 -14.70 14.31
CA TRP A 83 -4.45 -13.97 15.36
C TRP A 83 -5.24 -14.92 16.28
N LYS A 84 -6.00 -15.87 15.71
CA LYS A 84 -6.73 -16.88 16.51
C LYS A 84 -5.78 -17.70 17.40
N GLN A 85 -4.65 -18.14 16.84
CA GLN A 85 -3.64 -18.91 17.58
C GLN A 85 -3.01 -18.09 18.71
N ARG A 86 -2.70 -16.81 18.47
CA ARG A 86 -2.22 -15.91 19.51
C ARG A 86 -3.24 -15.76 20.64
N ASN A 87 -4.51 -15.53 20.30
CA ASN A 87 -5.56 -15.35 21.31
C ASN A 87 -5.82 -16.61 22.14
N LEU A 88 -5.79 -17.79 21.51
CA LEU A 88 -5.92 -19.07 22.20
C LEU A 88 -4.81 -19.27 23.24
N ARG A 89 -3.57 -18.88 22.92
CA ARG A 89 -2.43 -18.93 23.85
C ARG A 89 -2.58 -17.97 25.05
N THR A 90 -3.08 -16.75 24.83
CA THR A 90 -3.35 -15.81 25.93
C THR A 90 -4.51 -16.23 26.85
N GLY A 91 -5.37 -17.15 26.40
CA GLY A 91 -6.44 -17.72 27.22
C GLY A 91 -6.04 -18.96 28.03
N GLN A 92 -4.78 -19.42 27.95
CA GLN A 92 -4.29 -20.45 28.84
C GLN A 92 -4.02 -19.82 30.21
N GLU A 93 -4.69 -20.32 31.25
CA GLU A 93 -4.40 -19.95 32.64
C GLU A 93 -2.91 -20.20 32.91
N THR A 94 -2.19 -19.13 33.19
CA THR A 94 -0.83 -19.25 33.72
C THR A 94 -0.95 -19.79 35.14
N GLU A 95 -0.27 -20.90 35.46
CA GLU A 95 -0.01 -21.37 36.84
C GLU A 95 0.92 -20.39 37.60
N TYR A 96 0.66 -19.10 37.48
CA TYR A 96 1.39 -18.08 38.19
C TYR A 96 0.75 -17.91 39.56
N ILE A 97 1.38 -18.54 40.56
CA ILE A 97 1.03 -18.34 41.95
C ILE A 97 1.81 -17.11 42.44
N CYS A 98 1.08 -16.10 42.92
CA CYS A 98 1.68 -14.89 43.48
C CYS A 98 2.42 -15.24 44.79
N PRO A 99 3.71 -14.90 44.94
CA PRO A 99 4.47 -15.21 46.15
C PRO A 99 4.08 -14.37 47.37
N GLN A 100 3.06 -13.51 47.26
CA GLN A 100 2.71 -12.52 48.28
C GLN A 100 1.23 -12.51 48.69
N CYS A 101 0.42 -13.46 48.20
CA CYS A 101 -0.90 -13.78 48.73
C CYS A 101 -0.96 -15.23 49.19
#